data_AF-A0A4S8HZQ0-F1
#
_entry.id   AF-A0A4S8HZQ0-F1
#
_cell.length_a   1.000
_cell.length_b   1.000
_cell.length_c   1.000
_cell.angle_alpha   90.00
_cell.angle_beta   90.00
_cell.angle_gamma   90.00
#
_symmetry.space_group_name_H-M   'P 1'
#
loop_
_entity.id
_entity.type
_entity.pdbx_description
1 polymer ?
#
loop_
_entity_poly.entity_id
_entity_poly.type
_entity_poly.pdbx_seq_one_letter_code
_entity_poly.pdbx_strand_id
1 'polypeptide(L)'
;MGRTIITKARFAEVQSDDATGQAPDNYASQIVKLIPIEIVGVYLGISNLIKGQDLVQWIIFLIILIITPFYLKKVANISDRIQIIIATISYIIWAISLGGPFENFLQPKLPPNFTVQTLGGILIMLYTLIVPIFYRPAKA
;
A
#
# COMPACT_ATOMS: atom_id res chain seq x y z
N MET A 1 37.71 5.23 -51.38
CA MET A 1 37.31 6.02 -50.19
C MET A 1 36.22 5.24 -49.45
N GLY A 2 36.60 4.38 -48.51
CA GLY A 2 35.67 3.56 -47.72
C GLY A 2 35.43 4.19 -46.36
N ARG A 3 34.17 4.50 -46.03
CA ARG A 3 33.76 4.90 -44.68
C ARG A 3 33.32 3.65 -43.92
N THR A 4 34.15 3.19 -43.00
CA THR A 4 33.81 2.08 -42.09
C THR A 4 32.97 2.61 -40.94
N ILE A 5 31.76 2.06 -40.77
CA ILE A 5 30.81 2.42 -39.70
C ILE A 5 31.27 1.80 -38.39
N ILE A 6 31.84 2.62 -37.50
CA ILE A 6 32.11 2.25 -36.09
C ILE A 6 30.88 2.63 -35.28
N THR A 7 29.79 1.88 -35.42
CA THR A 7 28.59 2.12 -34.61
C THR A 7 28.07 0.85 -33.96
N LYS A 8 28.27 -0.33 -34.57
CA LYS A 8 27.79 -1.59 -33.97
C LYS A 8 28.53 -2.04 -32.71
N ALA A 9 29.84 -1.79 -32.60
CA ALA A 9 30.63 -2.33 -31.50
C ALA A 9 30.25 -1.74 -30.12
N ARG A 10 29.87 -0.45 -30.06
CA ARG A 10 29.50 0.21 -28.80
C ARG A 10 28.15 -0.26 -28.25
N PHE A 11 27.27 -0.81 -29.09
CA PHE A 11 25.99 -1.38 -28.62
C PHE A 11 26.10 -2.86 -28.24
N ALA A 12 27.14 -3.57 -28.70
CA ALA A 12 27.39 -4.95 -28.30
C ALA A 12 28.07 -5.05 -26.92
N GLU A 13 28.87 -4.06 -26.54
CA GLU A 13 29.57 -4.03 -25.25
C GLU A 13 28.70 -3.52 -24.08
N VAL A 14 27.64 -2.76 -24.38
CA VAL A 14 26.62 -2.38 -23.38
C VAL A 14 25.66 -3.56 -23.08
N GLN A 15 25.72 -4.64 -23.87
CA GLN A 15 24.83 -5.79 -23.76
C GLN A 15 25.59 -7.08 -23.43
N SER A 16 26.61 -6.99 -22.56
CA SER A 16 27.31 -8.16 -22.04
C SER A 16 27.54 -8.14 -20.53
N ASP A 17 26.80 -7.32 -19.77
CA ASP A 17 26.78 -7.37 -18.29
C ASP A 17 25.51 -8.04 -17.72
N ASP A 18 24.70 -8.70 -18.59
CA ASP A 18 23.52 -9.49 -18.20
C ASP A 18 23.83 -10.98 -17.95
N ALA A 19 25.09 -11.32 -17.63
CA ALA A 19 25.46 -12.67 -17.22
C ALA A 19 25.94 -12.63 -15.76
N THR A 20 24.98 -12.78 -14.82
CA THR A 20 25.12 -12.89 -13.34
C THR A 20 24.82 -11.67 -12.47
N GLY A 21 24.15 -10.63 -12.99
CA GLY A 21 23.73 -9.47 -12.19
C GLY A 21 22.28 -9.56 -11.71
N GLN A 22 22.04 -9.86 -10.42
CA GLN A 22 20.85 -9.33 -9.74
C GLN A 22 20.93 -7.80 -9.84
N ALA A 23 20.16 -7.19 -10.74
CA ALA A 23 19.96 -5.75 -10.71
C ALA A 23 19.49 -5.38 -9.29
N PRO A 24 20.13 -4.44 -8.60
CA PRO A 24 19.68 -4.01 -7.29
C PRO A 24 18.23 -3.53 -7.46
N ASP A 25 17.31 -4.15 -6.73
CA ASP A 25 15.87 -3.84 -6.79
C ASP A 25 15.71 -2.32 -6.73
N ASN A 26 15.27 -1.72 -7.84
CA ASN A 26 15.24 -0.27 -8.01
C ASN A 26 14.37 0.31 -6.88
N TYR A 27 14.86 1.35 -6.20
CA TYR A 27 14.16 2.02 -5.10
C TYR A 27 12.71 2.40 -5.51
N ALA A 28 12.51 2.77 -6.78
CA ALA A 28 11.19 3.02 -7.34
C ALA A 28 10.28 1.77 -7.36
N SER A 29 10.80 0.59 -7.69
CA SER A 29 10.04 -0.67 -7.63
C SER A 29 9.72 -1.12 -6.20
N GLN A 30 10.55 -0.73 -5.22
CA GLN A 30 10.26 -0.95 -3.80
C GLN A 30 9.15 0.00 -3.30
N ILE A 31 9.11 1.24 -3.77
CA ILE A 31 8.05 2.22 -3.43
C ILE A 31 6.70 1.84 -4.04
N VAL A 32 6.66 1.34 -5.28
CA VAL A 32 5.41 0.86 -5.88
C VAL A 32 4.84 -0.34 -5.13
N LYS A 33 5.70 -1.21 -4.55
CA LYS A 33 5.31 -2.31 -3.65
C LYS A 33 4.74 -1.86 -2.30
N LEU A 34 4.86 -0.58 -1.95
CA LEU A 34 4.62 -0.08 -0.59
C LEU A 34 3.25 0.56 -0.37
N ILE A 35 2.46 0.78 -1.42
CA ILE A 35 1.18 1.47 -1.26
C ILE A 35 0.07 0.42 -1.24
N PRO A 36 -0.68 0.27 -0.12
CA PRO A 36 -1.82 -0.64 -0.02
C PRO A 36 -3.03 -0.12 -0.83
N ILE A 37 -2.81 0.56 -1.96
CA ILE A 37 -3.86 1.17 -2.77
C ILE A 37 -4.75 0.12 -3.43
N GLU A 38 -4.19 -1.03 -3.80
CA GLU A 38 -4.97 -2.16 -4.32
C GLU A 38 -5.93 -2.68 -3.26
N ILE A 39 -5.43 -2.92 -2.04
CA ILE A 39 -6.22 -3.44 -0.92
C ILE A 39 -7.31 -2.44 -0.52
N VAL A 40 -6.95 -1.16 -0.40
CA VAL A 40 -7.91 -0.08 -0.11
C VAL A 40 -8.93 0.07 -1.24
N GLY A 41 -8.50 -0.04 -2.51
CA GLY A 41 -9.38 0.01 -3.68
C GLY A 41 -10.37 -1.14 -3.73
N VAL A 42 -9.93 -2.37 -3.42
CA VAL A 42 -10.81 -3.56 -3.29
C VAL A 42 -11.83 -3.34 -2.16
N TYR A 43 -11.38 -2.88 -1.00
CA TYR A 43 -12.28 -2.57 0.12
C TYR A 43 -13.30 -1.49 -0.26
N LEU A 44 -12.87 -0.40 -0.89
CA LEU A 44 -13.74 0.67 -1.35
C LEU A 44 -14.77 0.16 -2.38
N GLY A 45 -14.33 -0.62 -3.36
CA GLY A 45 -15.20 -1.19 -4.38
C GLY A 45 -16.27 -2.08 -3.76
N ILE A 46 -15.87 -3.04 -2.91
CA ILE A 46 -16.81 -3.96 -2.26
C ILE A 46 -17.73 -3.19 -1.30
N SER A 47 -17.20 -2.30 -0.45
CA SER A 47 -18.00 -1.56 0.54
C SER A 47 -19.12 -0.71 -0.08
N ASN A 48 -18.91 -0.19 -1.29
CA ASN A 48 -19.95 0.50 -2.05
C ASN A 48 -21.05 -0.46 -2.58
N LEU A 49 -20.69 -1.70 -2.96
CA LEU A 49 -21.65 -2.70 -3.43
C LEU A 49 -22.57 -3.22 -2.31
N ILE A 50 -22.05 -3.30 -1.09
CA ILE A 50 -22.76 -3.85 0.08
C ILE A 50 -23.24 -2.75 1.04
N LYS A 51 -23.38 -1.51 0.56
CA LYS A 51 -23.77 -0.36 1.38
C LYS A 51 -25.11 -0.63 2.08
N GLY A 52 -25.17 -0.37 3.39
CA GLY A 52 -26.35 -0.63 4.23
C GLY A 52 -26.43 -2.05 4.79
N GLN A 53 -25.48 -2.94 4.49
CA GLN A 53 -25.39 -4.28 5.06
C GLN A 53 -24.28 -4.37 6.12
N ASP A 54 -24.53 -3.81 7.31
CA ASP A 54 -23.53 -3.63 8.38
C ASP A 54 -22.74 -4.89 8.70
N LEU A 55 -23.44 -6.02 8.89
CA LEU A 55 -22.80 -7.30 9.23
C LEU A 55 -21.89 -7.79 8.10
N VAL A 56 -22.31 -7.62 6.84
CA VAL A 56 -21.50 -8.00 5.67
C VAL A 56 -20.29 -7.07 5.54
N GLN A 57 -20.45 -5.77 5.82
CA GLN A 57 -19.36 -4.80 5.81
C GLN A 57 -18.30 -5.13 6.87
N TRP A 58 -18.70 -5.58 8.07
CA TRP A 58 -17.78 -6.07 9.09
C TRP A 58 -17.04 -7.33 8.66
N ILE A 59 -17.75 -8.30 8.07
CA ILE A 59 -17.14 -9.54 7.56
C ILE A 59 -16.09 -9.21 6.50
N ILE A 60 -16.43 -8.37 5.52
CA ILE A 60 -15.49 -7.96 4.45
C ILE A 60 -14.29 -7.20 5.02
N PHE A 61 -14.53 -6.28 5.95
CA PHE A 61 -13.44 -5.57 6.63
C PHE A 61 -12.46 -6.56 7.28
N LEU A 62 -12.95 -7.54 8.04
CA LEU A 62 -12.12 -8.54 8.71
C LEU A 62 -11.41 -9.48 7.74
N ILE A 63 -12.10 -9.92 6.67
CA ILE A 63 -11.49 -10.75 5.62
C ILE A 63 -10.31 -10.02 4.99
N ILE A 64 -10.51 -8.77 4.57
CA ILE A 64 -9.44 -7.98 3.94
C ILE A 64 -8.34 -7.65 4.95
N LEU A 65 -8.68 -7.38 6.21
CA LEU A 65 -7.70 -7.18 7.28
C LEU A 65 -6.78 -8.39 7.46
N ILE A 66 -7.34 -9.61 7.41
CA ILE A 66 -6.57 -10.85 7.50
C ILE A 66 -5.75 -11.05 6.24
N ILE A 67 -6.34 -10.85 5.05
CA ILE A 67 -5.65 -11.04 3.76
C ILE A 67 -4.45 -10.08 3.61
N THR A 68 -4.55 -8.85 4.11
CA THR A 68 -3.53 -7.80 3.97
C THR A 68 -2.11 -8.27 4.34
N PRO A 69 -1.81 -8.73 5.57
CA PRO A 69 -0.47 -9.19 5.92
C PRO A 69 -0.01 -10.43 5.12
N PHE A 70 -0.93 -11.32 4.69
CA PHE A 70 -0.57 -12.45 3.84
C PHE A 70 -0.23 -12.02 2.41
N TYR A 71 -1.00 -11.08 1.86
CA TYR A 71 -0.77 -10.49 0.55
C TYR A 71 0.58 -9.77 0.50
N LEU A 72 0.88 -8.95 1.52
CA LEU A 72 2.16 -8.24 1.60
C LEU A 72 3.36 -9.19 1.67
N LYS A 73 3.25 -10.29 2.41
CA LYS A 73 4.33 -11.29 2.49
C LYS A 73 4.50 -12.06 1.17
N LYS A 74 3.41 -12.51 0.56
CA LYS A 74 3.46 -13.46 -0.57
C LYS A 74 3.59 -12.77 -1.92
N VAL A 75 2.91 -11.64 -2.11
CA VAL A 75 2.85 -10.93 -3.40
C VAL A 75 3.86 -9.79 -3.44
N ALA A 76 3.92 -8.96 -2.39
CA ALA A 76 4.86 -7.85 -2.34
C ALA A 76 6.28 -8.29 -1.88
N ASN A 77 6.45 -9.54 -1.42
CA ASN A 77 7.71 -10.12 -0.95
C ASN A 77 8.38 -9.23 0.13
N ILE A 78 7.56 -8.65 1.01
CA ILE A 78 8.03 -7.81 2.12
C ILE A 78 8.39 -8.73 3.29
N SER A 79 9.66 -8.73 3.68
CA SER A 79 10.19 -9.50 4.81
C SER A 79 10.24 -8.71 6.12
N ASP A 80 10.23 -7.37 6.05
CA ASP A 80 10.25 -6.50 7.23
C ASP A 80 8.89 -6.53 7.96
N ARG A 81 8.92 -6.96 9.22
CA ARG A 81 7.74 -7.02 10.09
C ARG A 81 7.18 -5.63 10.38
N ILE A 82 8.03 -4.62 10.53
CA ILE A 82 7.60 -3.24 10.83
C ILE A 82 6.82 -2.68 9.65
N GLN A 83 7.31 -2.89 8.42
CA GLN A 83 6.65 -2.49 7.19
C GLN A 83 5.26 -3.14 7.04
N ILE A 84 5.14 -4.44 7.35
CA ILE A 84 3.85 -5.15 7.30
C ILE A 84 2.87 -4.59 8.34
N ILE A 85 3.33 -4.32 9.56
CA ILE A 85 2.49 -3.75 10.63
C ILE A 85 2.02 -2.36 10.24
N ILE A 86 2.93 -1.49 9.79
CA ILE A 86 2.61 -0.13 9.35
C ILE A 86 1.57 -0.16 8.23
N ALA A 87 1.75 -1.01 7.21
CA ALA A 87 0.80 -1.12 6.10
C ALA A 87 -0.57 -1.69 6.52
N THR A 88 -0.58 -2.66 7.44
CA THR A 88 -1.84 -3.22 7.97
C THR A 88 -2.60 -2.17 8.78
N ILE A 89 -1.90 -1.37 9.60
CA ILE A 89 -2.50 -0.23 10.32
C ILE A 89 -3.01 0.83 9.34
N SER A 90 -2.28 1.09 8.26
CA SER A 90 -2.72 2.01 7.18
C SER A 90 -4.10 1.62 6.66
N TYR A 91 -4.28 0.33 6.35
CA TYR A 91 -5.55 -0.18 5.86
C TYR A 91 -6.70 0.05 6.86
N ILE A 92 -6.47 -0.17 8.16
CA ILE A 92 -7.49 0.09 9.20
C ILE A 92 -7.90 1.57 9.20
N ILE A 93 -6.92 2.48 9.15
CA ILE A 93 -7.17 3.92 9.15
C ILE A 93 -7.95 4.34 7.90
N TRP A 94 -7.58 3.81 6.74
CA TRP A 94 -8.32 4.01 5.50
C TRP A 94 -9.76 3.49 5.59
N ALA A 95 -9.96 2.29 6.15
CA ALA A 95 -11.30 1.72 6.31
C ALA A 95 -12.21 2.60 7.21
N ILE A 96 -11.64 3.18 8.28
CA ILE A 96 -12.35 4.16 9.13
C ILE A 96 -12.68 5.42 8.33
N SER A 97 -11.72 5.95 7.57
CA SER A 97 -11.91 7.19 6.80
C SER A 97 -12.94 7.06 5.68
N LEU A 98 -13.10 5.86 5.12
CA LEU A 98 -14.10 5.59 4.07
C LEU A 98 -15.51 5.37 4.64
N GLY A 99 -15.67 5.23 5.95
CA GLY A 99 -16.98 5.20 6.60
C GLY A 99 -17.81 3.94 6.33
N GLY A 100 -17.21 2.76 6.16
CA GLY A 100 -17.95 1.51 5.96
C GLY A 100 -18.71 1.06 7.23
N PRO A 101 -18.39 -0.10 7.82
CA PRO A 101 -19.07 -0.56 9.05
C PRO A 101 -18.83 0.37 10.25
N PHE A 102 -17.83 1.25 10.15
CA PHE A 102 -17.45 2.21 11.16
C PHE A 102 -18.39 3.40 11.26
N GLU A 103 -19.10 3.76 10.19
CA GLU A 103 -20.04 4.89 10.23
C GLU A 103 -21.15 4.60 11.24
N ASN A 104 -21.85 3.49 11.10
CA ASN A 104 -22.91 3.11 12.03
C ASN A 104 -22.41 2.78 13.44
N PHE A 105 -21.16 2.30 13.58
CA PHE A 105 -20.60 1.92 14.88
C PHE A 105 -20.00 3.10 15.68
N LEU A 106 -19.37 4.06 15.01
CA LEU A 106 -18.66 5.17 15.64
C LEU A 106 -19.50 6.46 15.66
N GLN A 107 -20.32 6.71 14.65
CA GLN A 107 -21.11 7.95 14.56
C GLN A 107 -22.00 8.18 15.80
N PRO A 108 -22.67 7.17 16.40
CA PRO A 108 -23.44 7.38 17.63
C PRO A 108 -22.60 7.70 18.88
N LYS A 109 -21.29 7.43 18.86
CA LYS A 109 -20.36 7.67 19.97
C LYS A 109 -19.60 8.99 19.83
N LEU A 110 -19.70 9.63 18.66
CA LEU A 110 -19.03 10.88 18.35
C LEU A 110 -19.92 12.07 18.74
N PRO A 111 -19.30 13.23 19.07
CA PRO A 111 -20.04 14.47 19.25
C PRO A 111 -20.87 14.81 18.00
N PRO A 112 -22.05 15.45 18.13
CA PRO A 112 -22.94 15.74 17.01
C PRO A 112 -22.33 16.68 15.94
N ASN A 113 -21.30 17.44 16.30
CA ASN A 113 -20.51 18.27 15.39
C ASN A 113 -19.34 17.54 14.73
N PHE A 114 -19.22 16.22 14.89
CA PHE A 114 -18.12 15.41 14.37
C PHE A 114 -18.62 14.24 13.52
N THR A 115 -17.95 13.98 12.41
CA THR A 115 -18.24 12.83 11.54
C THR A 115 -17.13 11.80 11.60
N VAL A 116 -17.47 10.53 11.33
CA VAL A 116 -16.48 9.45 11.21
C VAL A 116 -15.45 9.75 10.13
N GLN A 117 -15.86 10.41 9.04
CA GLN A 117 -14.97 10.84 7.95
C GLN A 117 -14.00 11.93 8.42
N THR A 118 -14.44 12.86 9.27
CA THR A 118 -13.56 13.89 9.87
C THR A 118 -12.51 13.23 10.75
N LEU A 119 -12.94 12.29 11.61
CA LEU A 119 -12.03 11.50 12.44
C LEU A 119 -11.01 10.74 11.58
N GLY A 120 -11.49 10.06 10.53
CA GLY A 120 -10.63 9.33 9.60
C GLY A 120 -9.63 10.22 8.87
N GLY A 121 -10.04 11.41 8.42
CA GLY A 121 -9.14 12.39 7.80
C GLY A 121 -8.03 12.85 8.75
N ILE A 122 -8.37 13.14 10.02
CA ILE A 122 -7.39 13.48 11.05
C ILE A 122 -6.43 12.30 11.28
N LEU A 123 -6.95 11.08 11.38
CA LEU A 123 -6.12 9.87 11.55
C LEU A 123 -5.17 9.66 10.38
N ILE A 124 -5.61 9.86 9.13
CA ILE A 124 -4.75 9.79 7.96
C ILE A 124 -3.64 10.84 8.04
N MET A 125 -3.97 12.10 8.33
CA MET A 125 -2.96 13.17 8.45
C MET A 125 -1.92 12.85 9.52
N LEU A 126 -2.36 12.47 10.72
CA LEU A 126 -1.44 12.08 11.80
C LEU A 126 -0.60 10.86 11.41
N TYR A 127 -1.22 9.86 10.78
CA TYR A 127 -0.52 8.67 10.30
C TYR A 127 0.59 9.03 9.30
N THR A 128 0.32 9.90 8.33
CA THR A 128 1.33 10.33 7.35
C THR A 128 2.53 11.04 7.98
N LEU A 129 2.35 11.73 9.12
CA LEU A 129 3.44 12.35 9.86
C LEU A 129 4.22 11.35 10.73
N ILE A 130 3.51 10.36 11.29
CA ILE A 130 4.08 9.38 12.23
C ILE A 130 4.92 8.33 11.48
N VAL A 131 4.43 7.81 10.35
CA VAL A 131 5.07 6.70 9.63
C VAL A 131 6.55 6.92 9.29
N PRO A 132 6.98 8.08 8.75
CA PRO A 132 8.38 8.32 8.40
C PRO A 132 9.34 8.30 9.59
N ILE A 133 8.83 8.52 10.81
CA ILE A 133 9.65 8.50 12.03
C ILE A 133 10.06 7.06 12.38
N PHE A 134 9.17 6.11 12.12
CA PHE A 134 9.35 4.70 12.47
C PHE A 134 9.91 3.86 11.32
N TYR A 135 9.67 4.24 10.07
CA TYR A 135 10.17 3.53 8.91
C TYR A 135 11.57 4.03 8.52
N ARG A 136 12.59 3.20 8.76
CA ARG A 136 13.95 3.42 8.25
C ARG A 136 14.14 2.53 7.02
N PRO A 137 14.33 3.07 5.80
CA PRO A 137 14.66 2.23 4.66
C PRO A 137 15.98 1.52 4.98
N ALA A 138 16.01 0.19 4.77
CA ALA A 138 17.24 -0.58 4.91
C ALA A 138 18.32 0.08 4.04
N LYS A 139 19.50 0.32 4.62
CA LYS A 139 20.63 0.85 3.85
C LYS A 139 20.92 -0.16 2.74
N ALA A 140 20.83 0.32 1.49
CA ALA A 140 21.32 -0.39 0.31
C ALA A 140 22.81 -0.72 0.47
#